data_AF-A0A9X4QSN1-F1
#
_entry.id   AF-A0A9X4QSN1-F1
#
_cell.length_a   1.000
_cell.length_b   1.000
_cell.length_c   1.000
_cell.angle_alpha   90.00
_cell.angle_beta   90.00
_cell.angle_gamma   90.00
#
_symmetry.space_group_name_H-M   'P 1'
#
loop_
_entity.id
_entity.type
_entity.pdbx_description
1 polymer ?
#
loop_
_entity_poly.entity_id
_entity_poly.type
_entity_poly.pdbx_seq_one_letter_code
_entity_poly.pdbx_strand_id
1 'polypeptide(L)'
;MSRSLRPARPLLALLLSLSLALPCLAGWPFGLPAVSAISPGNMLTYAQAQQIAPATGPTAAQDNYERIQYSLDQYGVARLEDGTFPLSQGLVLGDGDVLTANHTTWPELKLAAPAEFVVKLAGDGATVSLLTLNYNNQYIVGAYPCKAVVQIWGDSNNLNNNHIKGGDAPQAPNPVSQKAAKTVTGIYIVDASARGNVTEHNQIYNSTYGVIFVSGLAAAGGANVVRQSEVYYNKCDGVTLAGYGQVLDSTLHHNGFDCMNGGGATPTVPIPGAGVYSIDNANGALIRGNTLYDNCGNGIDIVQARDFVIENNYSYDPGARAFPAADTAYHSIAYGSGFAMIVADTSHSTIEGNTALNNRATNKVGDAAYTDPATNGFFAAAGASAYSDLPSGGNQVIAFVLAETRGDDLSYDRQYGPEQRFPRVAGGKRSGRARLFRIARDRLRSAWKRERQLLGRRFDQLLHAQRSLRLGDRLQALRRQLVCRRWRSA
;
A
#
# COMPACT_ATOMS: atom_id res chain seq x y z
N MET A 1 -30.67 18.76 -35.59
CA MET A 1 -29.48 19.61 -35.84
C MET A 1 -28.43 19.28 -34.80
N SER A 2 -27.35 18.65 -35.23
CA SER A 2 -26.20 18.25 -34.44
C SER A 2 -25.30 19.45 -34.12
N ARG A 3 -24.69 19.47 -32.94
CA ARG A 3 -23.36 20.05 -32.70
C ARG A 3 -22.77 19.50 -31.40
N SER A 4 -21.62 18.86 -31.57
CA SER A 4 -20.76 18.30 -30.54
C SER A 4 -20.00 19.39 -29.78
N LEU A 5 -19.73 19.19 -28.50
CA LEU A 5 -18.62 19.82 -27.79
C LEU A 5 -17.94 18.81 -26.86
N ARG A 6 -16.62 18.72 -27.01
CA ARG A 6 -15.67 17.83 -26.32
C ARG A 6 -15.49 18.20 -24.83
N PRO A 7 -14.98 17.29 -23.98
CA PRO A 7 -14.68 17.60 -22.58
C PRO A 7 -13.32 18.29 -22.42
N ALA A 8 -13.22 19.22 -21.46
CA ALA A 8 -11.99 19.89 -21.05
C ALA A 8 -11.45 19.27 -19.73
N ARG A 9 -10.18 18.85 -19.73
CA ARG A 9 -9.35 18.57 -18.53
C ARG A 9 -8.76 19.88 -17.99
N PRO A 10 -8.42 19.97 -16.69
CA PRO A 10 -6.99 19.92 -16.26
C PRO A 10 -6.82 19.21 -14.88
N LEU A 11 -5.74 18.52 -14.48
CA LEU A 11 -4.27 18.57 -14.70
C LEU A 11 -3.57 19.75 -14.01
N LEU A 12 -3.30 19.63 -12.68
CA LEU A 12 -2.09 20.07 -11.94
C LEU A 12 -2.31 19.99 -10.41
N ALA A 13 -2.09 18.83 -9.78
CA ALA A 13 -1.89 18.68 -8.32
C ALA A 13 -1.21 17.32 -7.99
N LEU A 14 -0.35 16.84 -8.89
CA LEU A 14 0.01 15.41 -9.01
C LEU A 14 1.53 15.20 -8.99
N LEU A 15 2.30 15.92 -8.14
CA LEU A 15 3.77 15.92 -8.27
C LEU A 15 4.58 15.61 -7.01
N LEU A 16 3.97 15.28 -5.86
CA LEU A 16 4.75 14.85 -4.68
C LEU A 16 4.45 13.43 -4.17
N SER A 17 3.24 12.88 -4.37
CA SER A 17 2.94 11.45 -4.10
C SER A 17 3.35 10.52 -5.25
N LEU A 18 3.84 11.07 -6.37
CA LEU A 18 4.28 10.32 -7.55
C LEU A 18 5.69 9.71 -7.44
N SER A 19 6.49 10.09 -6.44
CA SER A 19 7.91 9.71 -6.36
C SER A 19 8.14 8.26 -5.93
N LEU A 20 7.16 7.59 -5.32
CA LEU A 20 7.23 6.16 -4.96
C LEU A 20 6.47 5.26 -5.94
N ALA A 21 5.54 5.79 -6.74
CA ALA A 21 4.63 5.00 -7.57
C ALA A 21 4.87 5.06 -9.09
N LEU A 22 5.58 6.08 -9.64
CA LEU A 22 5.76 6.16 -11.10
C LEU A 22 6.79 5.24 -11.76
N PRO A 23 7.88 4.79 -11.12
CA PRO A 23 8.93 4.19 -11.91
C PRO A 23 8.58 2.78 -12.44
N CYS A 24 7.48 2.14 -12.00
CA CYS A 24 7.00 0.90 -12.61
C CYS A 24 6.21 1.12 -13.93
N LEU A 25 5.56 2.28 -14.12
CA LEU A 25 4.65 2.52 -15.27
C LEU A 25 5.34 3.21 -16.46
N ALA A 26 6.55 3.73 -16.29
CA ALA A 26 7.30 4.36 -17.37
C ALA A 26 7.86 3.29 -18.32
N GLY A 27 7.10 2.94 -19.35
CA GLY A 27 7.37 1.92 -20.37
C GLY A 27 8.84 1.54 -20.59
N TRP A 28 9.19 0.36 -20.10
CA TRP A 28 10.39 -0.35 -20.49
C TRP A 28 10.07 -1.22 -21.71
N PRO A 29 11.04 -1.47 -22.60
CA PRO A 29 10.85 -2.47 -23.65
C PRO A 29 10.64 -3.81 -22.95
N PHE A 30 9.45 -4.39 -23.11
CA PHE A 30 9.13 -5.79 -22.80
C PHE A 30 9.91 -6.74 -23.74
N GLY A 31 11.23 -6.55 -23.86
CA GLY A 31 12.10 -7.61 -24.29
C GLY A 31 12.15 -8.58 -23.14
N LEU A 32 11.33 -9.65 -23.20
CA LEU A 32 11.61 -10.84 -22.43
C LEU A 32 13.11 -11.11 -22.60
N PRO A 33 13.90 -11.26 -21.51
CA PRO A 33 15.29 -11.65 -21.66
C PRO A 33 15.31 -12.86 -22.58
N ALA A 34 16.20 -12.85 -23.58
CA ALA A 34 16.31 -13.96 -24.51
C ALA A 34 16.39 -15.24 -23.69
N VAL A 35 15.37 -16.10 -23.81
CA VAL A 35 15.28 -17.35 -23.06
C VAL A 35 16.56 -18.10 -23.40
N SER A 36 17.47 -18.21 -22.43
CA SER A 36 18.67 -19.01 -22.61
C SER A 36 18.19 -20.40 -23.02
N ALA A 37 18.76 -20.93 -24.11
CA ALA A 37 18.34 -22.21 -24.64
C ALA A 37 18.37 -23.26 -23.52
N ILE A 38 17.22 -23.87 -23.25
CA ILE A 38 17.06 -24.88 -22.20
C ILE A 38 17.98 -26.05 -22.55
N SER A 39 18.81 -26.47 -21.59
CA SER A 39 19.77 -27.55 -21.81
C SER A 39 19.00 -28.85 -22.13
N PRO A 40 19.42 -29.67 -23.11
CA PRO A 40 18.69 -30.88 -23.49
C PRO A 40 18.42 -31.85 -22.31
N GLY A 41 19.32 -31.91 -21.33
CA GLY A 41 19.16 -32.72 -20.11
C GLY A 41 18.11 -32.20 -19.11
N ASN A 42 17.60 -30.99 -19.32
CA ASN A 42 16.58 -30.34 -18.49
C ASN A 42 15.19 -30.31 -19.15
N MET A 43 15.07 -30.88 -20.35
CA MET A 43 13.79 -31.09 -21.03
C MET A 43 13.08 -32.31 -20.43
N LEU A 44 12.25 -32.10 -19.42
CA LEU A 44 11.51 -33.15 -18.74
C LEU A 44 10.35 -33.68 -19.59
N THR A 45 9.99 -34.94 -19.44
CA THR A 45 8.71 -35.47 -19.95
C THR A 45 7.54 -35.00 -19.08
N TYR A 46 6.30 -35.10 -19.58
CA TYR A 46 5.11 -34.80 -18.79
C TYR A 46 5.06 -35.57 -17.46
N ALA A 47 5.44 -36.86 -17.46
CA ALA A 47 5.47 -37.67 -16.24
C ALA A 47 6.52 -37.17 -15.24
N GLN A 48 7.65 -36.63 -15.71
CA GLN A 48 8.67 -36.03 -14.84
C GLN A 48 8.25 -34.63 -14.34
N ALA A 49 7.50 -33.87 -15.12
CA ALA A 49 6.92 -32.59 -14.70
C ALA A 49 5.93 -32.72 -13.52
N GLN A 50 5.38 -33.92 -13.29
CA GLN A 50 4.51 -34.23 -12.14
C GLN A 50 5.27 -34.58 -10.85
N GLN A 51 6.60 -34.67 -10.88
CA GLN A 51 7.42 -35.11 -9.75
C GLN A 51 8.88 -34.64 -9.93
N ILE A 52 9.06 -33.33 -10.01
CA ILE A 52 10.38 -32.72 -10.21
C ILE A 52 11.14 -32.81 -8.90
N ALA A 53 12.19 -33.64 -8.85
CA ALA A 53 13.13 -33.68 -7.75
C ALA A 53 14.15 -32.53 -7.83
N PRO A 54 14.62 -32.00 -6.68
CA PRO A 54 15.61 -30.94 -6.68
C PRO A 54 16.93 -31.42 -7.29
N ALA A 55 17.46 -30.64 -8.24
CA ALA A 55 18.78 -30.87 -8.81
C ALA A 55 19.88 -30.68 -7.74
N THR A 56 20.97 -31.41 -7.91
CA THR A 56 22.14 -31.39 -7.01
C THR A 56 23.40 -31.01 -7.78
N GLY A 57 24.38 -30.43 -7.09
CA GLY A 57 25.67 -30.09 -7.67
C GLY A 57 25.82 -28.61 -8.04
N PRO A 58 26.91 -28.23 -8.73
CA PRO A 58 27.28 -26.83 -8.94
C PRO A 58 26.32 -26.07 -9.88
N THR A 59 25.61 -26.79 -10.76
CA THR A 59 24.64 -26.22 -11.72
C THR A 59 23.19 -26.30 -11.23
N ALA A 60 22.95 -26.80 -10.01
CA ALA A 60 21.61 -27.08 -9.49
C ALA A 60 20.65 -25.89 -9.62
N ALA A 61 21.12 -24.66 -9.38
CA ALA A 61 20.31 -23.47 -9.49
C ALA A 61 19.76 -23.24 -10.90
N GLN A 62 20.61 -23.45 -11.91
CA GLN A 62 20.24 -23.33 -13.32
C GLN A 62 19.38 -24.51 -13.77
N ASP A 63 19.76 -25.74 -13.38
CA ASP A 63 19.03 -26.95 -13.75
C ASP A 63 17.61 -26.97 -13.20
N ASN A 64 17.40 -26.53 -11.96
CA ASN A 64 16.06 -26.40 -11.38
C ASN A 64 15.23 -25.35 -12.11
N TYR A 65 15.79 -24.17 -12.38
CA TYR A 65 15.10 -23.13 -13.16
C TYR A 65 14.67 -23.68 -14.52
N GLU A 66 15.59 -24.27 -15.29
CA GLU A 66 15.32 -24.78 -16.63
C GLU A 66 14.26 -25.88 -16.64
N ARG A 67 14.36 -26.85 -15.72
CA ARG A 67 13.40 -27.96 -15.63
C ARG A 67 12.00 -27.49 -15.28
N ILE A 68 11.88 -26.58 -14.31
CA ILE A 68 10.58 -26.07 -13.84
C ILE A 68 9.98 -25.18 -14.92
N GLN A 69 10.74 -24.22 -15.46
CA GLN A 69 10.25 -23.32 -16.50
C GLN A 69 9.86 -24.10 -17.76
N TYR A 70 10.66 -25.07 -18.19
CA TYR A 70 10.30 -25.94 -19.32
C TYR A 70 8.97 -26.68 -19.10
N SER A 71 8.76 -27.19 -17.89
CA SER A 71 7.54 -27.95 -17.54
C SER A 71 6.30 -27.06 -17.55
N LEU A 72 6.41 -25.82 -17.08
CA LEU A 72 5.37 -24.81 -17.20
C LEU A 72 5.12 -24.47 -18.67
N ASP A 73 6.16 -24.09 -19.41
CA ASP A 73 6.04 -23.66 -20.82
C ASP A 73 5.49 -24.75 -21.75
N GLN A 74 5.82 -26.03 -21.52
CA GLN A 74 5.40 -27.13 -22.40
C GLN A 74 4.13 -27.84 -21.97
N TYR A 75 3.88 -27.92 -20.66
CA TYR A 75 2.81 -28.77 -20.13
C TYR A 75 1.80 -28.01 -19.25
N GLY A 76 2.05 -26.74 -18.96
CA GLY A 76 1.25 -25.93 -18.04
C GLY A 76 1.30 -26.43 -16.59
N VAL A 77 2.29 -27.24 -16.23
CA VAL A 77 2.35 -27.85 -14.90
C VAL A 77 3.77 -28.17 -14.46
N ALA A 78 4.07 -27.84 -13.21
CA ALA A 78 5.27 -28.28 -12.52
C ALA A 78 4.89 -28.64 -11.07
N ARG A 79 5.05 -29.92 -10.72
CA ARG A 79 4.87 -30.41 -9.36
C ARG A 79 6.22 -30.76 -8.74
N LEU A 80 6.51 -30.14 -7.60
CA LEU A 80 7.81 -30.25 -6.95
C LEU A 80 7.78 -31.31 -5.85
N GLU A 81 8.76 -32.22 -5.87
CA GLU A 81 9.05 -33.12 -4.75
C GLU A 81 9.61 -32.34 -3.55
N ASP A 82 9.69 -33.02 -2.40
CA ASP A 82 10.28 -32.47 -1.19
C ASP A 82 11.71 -31.96 -1.41
N GLY A 83 12.03 -30.81 -0.83
CA GLY A 83 13.39 -30.28 -0.75
C GLY A 83 13.48 -28.79 -1.09
N THR A 84 14.72 -28.32 -1.25
CA THR A 84 15.03 -26.95 -1.66
C THR A 84 15.49 -26.94 -3.12
N PHE A 85 14.82 -26.15 -3.93
CA PHE A 85 15.14 -25.85 -5.31
C PHE A 85 15.82 -24.47 -5.35
N PRO A 86 17.17 -24.41 -5.28
CA PRO A 86 17.84 -23.18 -5.63
C PRO A 86 17.46 -22.79 -7.07
N LEU A 87 17.24 -21.50 -7.32
CA LEU A 87 16.89 -20.96 -8.63
C LEU A 87 17.92 -19.91 -9.05
N SER A 88 18.44 -20.02 -10.26
CA SER A 88 19.35 -19.01 -10.83
C SER A 88 18.62 -17.69 -11.17
N GLN A 89 17.30 -17.75 -11.38
CA GLN A 89 16.44 -16.62 -11.69
C GLN A 89 14.97 -16.94 -11.33
N GLY A 90 14.09 -15.93 -11.41
CA GLY A 90 12.66 -16.11 -11.15
C GLY A 90 11.93 -16.91 -12.23
N LEU A 91 10.84 -17.58 -11.82
CA LEU A 91 9.96 -18.36 -12.69
C LEU A 91 8.80 -17.49 -13.20
N VAL A 92 8.38 -17.71 -14.44
CA VAL A 92 7.25 -17.02 -15.06
C VAL A 92 6.16 -18.04 -15.36
N LEU A 93 4.95 -17.80 -14.88
CA LEU A 93 3.76 -18.61 -15.18
C LEU A 93 2.91 -17.90 -16.23
N GLY A 94 2.57 -18.64 -17.28
CA GLY A 94 1.61 -18.28 -18.32
C GLY A 94 0.17 -18.64 -17.96
N ASP A 95 -0.68 -18.66 -18.98
CA ASP A 95 -2.12 -18.87 -18.81
C ASP A 95 -2.45 -20.28 -18.32
N GLY A 96 -3.16 -20.38 -17.20
CA GLY A 96 -3.60 -21.65 -16.62
C GLY A 96 -2.49 -22.53 -16.02
N ASP A 97 -1.26 -22.03 -15.97
CA ASP A 97 -0.10 -22.76 -15.44
C ASP A 97 -0.30 -23.14 -13.96
N VAL A 98 0.16 -24.33 -13.58
CA VAL A 98 0.08 -24.83 -12.20
C VAL A 98 1.47 -25.14 -11.66
N LEU A 99 1.92 -24.38 -10.66
CA LEU A 99 3.15 -24.63 -9.91
C LEU A 99 2.79 -25.02 -8.46
N THR A 100 3.05 -26.27 -8.09
CA THR A 100 2.61 -26.79 -6.77
C THR A 100 3.57 -27.82 -6.22
N ALA A 101 3.42 -28.18 -4.93
CA ALA A 101 4.04 -29.39 -4.40
C ALA A 101 3.37 -30.66 -4.96
N ASN A 102 4.14 -31.75 -5.09
CA ASN A 102 3.62 -33.08 -5.38
C ASN A 102 3.00 -33.75 -4.13
N HIS A 103 3.45 -33.34 -2.95
CA HIS A 103 3.03 -33.87 -1.65
C HIS A 103 2.55 -32.75 -0.71
N THR A 104 2.09 -33.09 0.50
CA THR A 104 1.62 -32.13 1.51
C THR A 104 2.77 -31.52 2.33
N THR A 105 3.93 -31.41 1.73
CA THR A 105 5.13 -30.73 2.23
C THR A 105 5.25 -29.41 1.47
N TRP A 106 5.91 -28.41 2.07
CA TRP A 106 6.15 -27.12 1.41
C TRP A 106 7.57 -27.06 0.82
N PRO A 107 7.85 -27.65 -0.35
CA PRO A 107 9.16 -27.53 -0.99
C PRO A 107 9.50 -26.07 -1.22
N GLU A 108 10.79 -25.76 -1.09
CA GLU A 108 11.27 -24.38 -1.08
C GLU A 108 11.86 -23.99 -2.44
N LEU A 109 11.25 -23.03 -3.12
CA LEU A 109 11.84 -22.32 -4.24
C LEU A 109 12.68 -21.16 -3.69
N LYS A 110 14.01 -21.25 -3.83
CA LYS A 110 14.96 -20.32 -3.19
C LYS A 110 15.83 -19.63 -4.23
N LEU A 111 15.78 -18.30 -4.32
CA LEU A 111 16.70 -17.58 -5.21
C LEU A 111 18.16 -17.77 -4.77
N ALA A 112 19.02 -18.17 -5.71
CA ALA A 112 20.46 -18.33 -5.54
C ALA A 112 21.26 -17.14 -6.09
N ALA A 113 20.61 -16.26 -6.86
CA ALA A 113 21.18 -15.04 -7.41
C ALA A 113 20.15 -13.89 -7.41
N PRO A 114 20.58 -12.61 -7.52
CA PRO A 114 19.69 -11.47 -7.60
C PRO A 114 18.67 -11.57 -8.74
N ALA A 115 17.38 -11.45 -8.41
CA ALA A 115 16.28 -11.46 -9.37
C ALA A 115 15.19 -10.46 -8.93
N GLU A 116 14.29 -10.07 -9.85
CA GLU A 116 13.17 -9.18 -9.49
C GLU A 116 12.08 -9.91 -8.69
N PHE A 117 11.98 -11.23 -8.91
CA PHE A 117 10.97 -12.08 -8.29
C PHE A 117 11.42 -13.53 -8.15
N VAL A 118 10.75 -14.27 -7.25
CA VAL A 118 10.80 -15.74 -7.24
C VAL A 118 9.80 -16.28 -8.27
N VAL A 119 8.58 -15.75 -8.24
CA VAL A 119 7.49 -16.13 -9.15
C VAL A 119 6.82 -14.89 -9.73
N LYS A 120 6.56 -14.91 -11.04
CA LYS A 120 5.73 -13.93 -11.74
C LYS A 120 4.55 -14.61 -12.40
N LEU A 121 3.34 -14.19 -12.05
CA LEU A 121 2.09 -14.63 -12.69
C LEU A 121 1.80 -13.67 -13.84
N ALA A 122 2.32 -14.02 -15.03
CA ALA A 122 2.23 -13.20 -16.22
C ALA A 122 0.97 -13.49 -17.04
N GLY A 123 0.47 -14.73 -17.00
CA GLY A 123 -0.78 -15.13 -17.63
C GLY A 123 -2.00 -15.05 -16.70
N ASP A 124 -3.12 -15.49 -17.25
CA ASP A 124 -4.42 -15.53 -16.58
C ASP A 124 -4.72 -16.92 -16.02
N GLY A 125 -5.32 -17.00 -14.84
CA GLY A 125 -5.77 -18.27 -14.26
C GLY A 125 -4.64 -19.19 -13.77
N ALA A 126 -3.42 -18.70 -13.62
CA ALA A 126 -2.30 -19.47 -13.07
C ALA A 126 -2.52 -19.77 -11.58
N THR A 127 -2.00 -20.90 -11.11
CA THR A 127 -2.10 -21.36 -9.72
C THR A 127 -0.73 -21.63 -9.12
N VAL A 128 -0.50 -21.09 -7.93
CA VAL A 128 0.68 -21.40 -7.09
C VAL A 128 0.22 -21.86 -5.72
N SER A 129 0.60 -23.08 -5.32
CA SER A 129 0.12 -23.63 -4.05
C SER A 129 1.07 -24.58 -3.35
N LEU A 130 0.99 -24.62 -2.01
CA LEU A 130 1.75 -25.56 -1.16
C LEU A 130 3.27 -25.40 -1.29
N LEU A 131 3.77 -24.17 -1.51
CA LEU A 131 5.21 -23.92 -1.66
C LEU A 131 5.74 -22.98 -0.59
N THR A 132 7.03 -23.12 -0.28
CA THR A 132 7.80 -22.02 0.32
C THR A 132 8.47 -21.23 -0.79
N LEU A 133 8.09 -19.97 -0.97
CA LEU A 133 8.71 -19.04 -1.90
C LEU A 133 9.68 -18.14 -1.12
N ASN A 134 10.98 -18.31 -1.37
CA ASN A 134 12.04 -17.64 -0.63
C ASN A 134 12.89 -16.76 -1.55
N TYR A 135 12.73 -15.45 -1.41
CA TYR A 135 13.54 -14.48 -2.13
C TYR A 135 15.00 -14.42 -1.63
N ASN A 136 15.27 -15.01 -0.46
CA ASN A 136 16.60 -15.27 0.08
C ASN A 136 17.50 -14.03 0.13
N ASN A 137 16.89 -12.86 0.43
CA ASN A 137 17.59 -11.57 0.45
C ASN A 137 18.39 -11.27 -0.83
N GLN A 138 17.99 -11.82 -1.99
CA GLN A 138 18.66 -11.65 -3.28
C GLN A 138 18.29 -10.32 -3.95
N TYR A 139 18.59 -9.21 -3.27
CA TYR A 139 18.22 -7.87 -3.72
C TYR A 139 19.03 -7.43 -4.94
N ILE A 140 18.34 -6.95 -5.98
CA ILE A 140 18.98 -6.23 -7.08
C ILE A 140 19.34 -4.81 -6.63
N VAL A 141 20.59 -4.38 -6.80
CA VAL A 141 20.98 -2.98 -6.55
C VAL A 141 20.53 -2.10 -7.73
N GLY A 142 19.70 -1.08 -7.47
CA GLY A 142 19.19 -0.18 -8.51
C GLY A 142 17.74 0.22 -8.25
N ALA A 143 17.26 1.24 -8.98
CA ALA A 143 15.90 1.75 -8.90
C ALA A 143 14.91 0.80 -9.60
N TYR A 144 14.70 -0.38 -9.01
CA TYR A 144 13.66 -1.31 -9.44
C TYR A 144 12.51 -1.24 -8.43
N PRO A 145 11.48 -0.42 -8.71
CA PRO A 145 10.37 -0.17 -7.79
C PRO A 145 9.42 -1.34 -7.57
N CYS A 146 9.59 -2.45 -8.30
CA CYS A 146 8.63 -3.55 -8.35
C CYS A 146 9.20 -4.92 -7.91
N LYS A 147 10.23 -4.98 -7.06
CA LYS A 147 10.76 -6.27 -6.56
C LYS A 147 9.79 -6.93 -5.59
N ALA A 148 9.48 -8.21 -5.81
CA ALA A 148 8.59 -8.96 -4.92
C ALA A 148 8.92 -10.44 -4.88
N VAL A 149 8.58 -11.17 -3.82
CA VAL A 149 8.65 -12.64 -3.84
C VAL A 149 7.71 -13.16 -4.93
N VAL A 150 6.48 -12.65 -4.96
CA VAL A 150 5.50 -12.89 -6.03
C VAL A 150 5.05 -11.60 -6.70
N GLN A 151 5.15 -11.54 -8.02
CA GLN A 151 4.53 -10.51 -8.84
C GLN A 151 3.28 -11.03 -9.52
N ILE A 152 2.20 -10.25 -9.50
CA ILE A 152 0.94 -10.57 -10.20
C ILE A 152 0.70 -9.52 -11.28
N TRP A 153 0.60 -9.96 -12.53
CA TRP A 153 0.36 -9.13 -13.69
C TRP A 153 -0.93 -9.51 -14.42
N GLY A 154 -1.23 -10.80 -14.53
CA GLY A 154 -2.46 -11.27 -15.18
C GLY A 154 -3.69 -11.28 -14.27
N ASP A 155 -4.76 -11.87 -14.79
CA ASP A 155 -6.07 -11.93 -14.17
C ASP A 155 -6.38 -13.31 -13.56
N SER A 156 -7.31 -13.34 -12.60
CA SER A 156 -7.90 -14.59 -12.08
C SER A 156 -6.89 -15.63 -11.57
N ASN A 157 -5.69 -15.20 -11.19
CA ASN A 157 -4.67 -16.08 -10.64
C ASN A 157 -5.00 -16.47 -9.20
N ASN A 158 -4.52 -17.65 -8.77
CA ASN A 158 -4.71 -18.16 -7.42
C ASN A 158 -3.38 -18.44 -6.73
N LEU A 159 -3.14 -17.80 -5.59
CA LEU A 159 -2.07 -18.14 -4.66
C LEU A 159 -2.70 -18.72 -3.40
N ASN A 160 -2.50 -20.01 -3.16
CA ASN A 160 -3.14 -20.70 -2.04
C ASN A 160 -2.17 -21.49 -1.17
N ASN A 161 -2.25 -21.30 0.15
CA ASN A 161 -1.54 -22.12 1.14
C ASN A 161 -0.01 -22.16 0.95
N ASN A 162 0.59 -21.00 0.67
CA ASN A 162 2.04 -20.84 0.51
C ASN A 162 2.67 -20.13 1.71
N HIS A 163 3.97 -20.38 1.91
CA HIS A 163 4.83 -19.55 2.75
C HIS A 163 5.63 -18.61 1.84
N ILE A 164 5.42 -17.30 1.95
CA ILE A 164 6.00 -16.29 1.06
C ILE A 164 6.93 -15.41 1.90
N LYS A 165 8.24 -15.55 1.73
CA LYS A 165 9.24 -14.84 2.53
C LYS A 165 10.31 -14.11 1.73
N GLY A 166 10.64 -12.90 2.17
CA GLY A 166 11.71 -12.07 1.60
C GLY A 166 13.13 -12.60 1.90
N GLY A 167 13.30 -13.25 3.05
CA GLY A 167 14.53 -13.93 3.46
C GLY A 167 14.50 -14.31 4.94
N ASP A 168 15.57 -14.94 5.42
CA ASP A 168 15.61 -15.46 6.80
C ASP A 168 15.98 -14.37 7.83
N ALA A 169 16.47 -13.21 7.38
CA ALA A 169 16.90 -12.10 8.25
C ALA A 169 16.72 -10.70 7.60
N PRO A 170 15.49 -10.27 7.26
CA PRO A 170 15.24 -8.89 6.78
C PRO A 170 15.56 -7.83 7.85
N GLN A 171 15.78 -8.28 9.10
CA GLN A 171 16.01 -7.51 10.32
C GLN A 171 17.46 -7.06 10.52
N ALA A 172 18.42 -7.50 9.69
CA ALA A 172 19.79 -7.02 9.79
C ALA A 172 19.84 -5.49 9.56
N PRO A 173 20.44 -4.70 10.48
CA PRO A 173 20.57 -3.27 10.31
C PRO A 173 21.27 -2.98 8.99
N ASN A 174 20.53 -2.43 8.02
CA ASN A 174 21.16 -2.03 6.78
C ASN A 174 22.05 -0.83 7.10
N PRO A 175 23.37 -0.87 6.78
CA PRO A 175 24.18 0.33 6.84
C PRO A 175 23.47 1.41 6.02
N VAL A 176 23.50 2.66 6.51
CA VAL A 176 22.73 3.79 5.96
C VAL A 176 22.93 3.96 4.45
N SER A 177 24.09 3.57 3.93
CA SER A 177 24.45 3.55 2.50
C SER A 177 23.76 2.49 1.63
N GLN A 178 23.00 1.55 2.20
CA GLN A 178 22.31 0.46 1.49
C GLN A 178 20.77 0.48 1.65
N LYS A 179 20.21 1.51 2.31
CA LYS A 179 18.79 1.57 2.69
C LYS A 179 17.78 1.54 1.53
N ALA A 180 18.09 2.18 0.40
CA ALA A 180 17.21 2.17 -0.78
C ALA A 180 17.40 0.94 -1.69
N ALA A 181 18.47 0.16 -1.49
CA ALA A 181 18.84 -0.93 -2.40
C ALA A 181 18.17 -2.27 -2.05
N LYS A 182 17.60 -2.41 -0.86
CA LYS A 182 17.10 -3.69 -0.32
C LYS A 182 15.62 -3.66 0.06
N THR A 183 14.78 -3.29 -0.89
CA THR A 183 13.32 -3.42 -0.76
C THR A 183 12.85 -4.68 -1.49
N VAL A 184 12.05 -5.50 -0.83
CA VAL A 184 11.30 -6.61 -1.44
C VAL A 184 9.90 -6.66 -0.83
N THR A 185 8.88 -6.78 -1.67
CA THR A 185 7.51 -6.99 -1.22
C THR A 185 7.22 -8.49 -1.18
N GLY A 186 6.43 -8.99 -0.23
CA GLY A 186 5.95 -10.37 -0.27
C GLY A 186 5.16 -10.64 -1.55
N ILE A 187 4.04 -9.93 -1.72
CA ILE A 187 3.20 -9.98 -2.94
C ILE A 187 3.00 -8.58 -3.49
N TYR A 188 3.26 -8.40 -4.79
CA TYR A 188 2.96 -7.15 -5.48
C TYR A 188 2.02 -7.42 -6.66
N ILE A 189 0.81 -6.86 -6.59
CA ILE A 189 -0.09 -6.77 -7.75
C ILE A 189 0.34 -5.54 -8.55
N VAL A 190 1.13 -5.78 -9.60
CA VAL A 190 1.93 -4.75 -10.29
C VAL A 190 1.15 -4.10 -11.43
N ASP A 191 0.30 -4.85 -12.13
CA ASP A 191 -0.47 -4.33 -13.25
C ASP A 191 -1.77 -3.68 -12.74
N ALA A 192 -1.98 -2.41 -13.07
CA ALA A 192 -3.19 -1.68 -12.72
C ALA A 192 -4.46 -2.22 -13.40
N SER A 193 -4.32 -3.09 -14.40
CA SER A 193 -5.42 -3.77 -15.08
C SER A 193 -5.72 -5.18 -14.55
N ALA A 194 -4.83 -5.73 -13.71
CA ALA A 194 -4.99 -7.04 -13.09
C ALA A 194 -6.28 -7.09 -12.25
N ARG A 195 -7.07 -8.16 -12.42
CA ARG A 195 -8.38 -8.31 -11.77
C ARG A 195 -8.65 -9.76 -11.39
N GLY A 196 -9.49 -9.92 -10.37
CA GLY A 196 -9.99 -11.24 -9.94
C GLY A 196 -8.93 -12.17 -9.35
N ASN A 197 -7.72 -11.69 -9.06
CA ASN A 197 -6.69 -12.52 -8.44
C ASN A 197 -7.03 -12.79 -6.97
N VAL A 198 -6.81 -14.02 -6.52
CA VAL A 198 -7.10 -14.47 -5.15
C VAL A 198 -5.82 -14.96 -4.49
N THR A 199 -5.50 -14.37 -3.35
CA THR A 199 -4.44 -14.79 -2.44
C THR A 199 -5.11 -15.26 -1.16
N GLU A 200 -5.07 -16.56 -0.89
CA GLU A 200 -5.75 -17.16 0.26
C GLU A 200 -4.90 -18.14 1.07
N HIS A 201 -5.12 -18.20 2.39
CA HIS A 201 -4.42 -19.14 3.28
C HIS A 201 -2.88 -19.04 3.25
N ASN A 202 -2.32 -17.90 2.84
CA ASN A 202 -0.87 -17.74 2.76
C ASN A 202 -0.29 -17.17 4.04
N GLN A 203 0.96 -17.51 4.32
CA GLN A 203 1.79 -16.84 5.31
C GLN A 203 2.77 -15.92 4.60
N ILE A 204 2.69 -14.60 4.82
CA ILE A 204 3.46 -13.58 4.08
C ILE A 204 4.31 -12.81 5.08
N TYR A 205 5.61 -13.06 5.07
CA TYR A 205 6.46 -12.59 6.16
C TYR A 205 7.89 -12.29 5.75
N ASN A 206 8.65 -11.73 6.69
CA ASN A 206 10.06 -11.43 6.55
C ASN A 206 10.42 -10.65 5.26
N SER A 207 9.53 -9.75 4.82
CA SER A 207 9.73 -8.90 3.65
C SER A 207 9.88 -7.44 4.07
N THR A 208 10.20 -6.56 3.13
CA THR A 208 10.13 -5.11 3.40
C THR A 208 8.69 -4.68 3.56
N TYR A 209 7.84 -5.01 2.59
CA TYR A 209 6.39 -4.83 2.65
C TYR A 209 5.72 -6.20 2.53
N GLY A 210 4.59 -6.43 3.18
CA GLY A 210 3.87 -7.70 3.05
C GLY A 210 3.19 -7.81 1.68
N VAL A 211 2.15 -7.00 1.45
CA VAL A 211 1.38 -6.97 0.19
C VAL A 211 1.21 -5.53 -0.31
N ILE A 212 1.37 -5.30 -1.61
CA ILE A 212 1.07 -4.01 -2.25
C ILE A 212 0.05 -4.19 -3.37
N PHE A 213 -1.01 -3.39 -3.32
CA PHE A 213 -1.95 -3.14 -4.41
C PHE A 213 -1.53 -1.86 -5.12
N VAL A 214 -1.06 -1.94 -6.37
CA VAL A 214 -0.59 -0.78 -7.13
C VAL A 214 -1.69 0.26 -7.35
N SER A 215 -1.29 1.53 -7.51
CA SER A 215 -2.20 2.59 -7.94
C SER A 215 -2.82 2.30 -9.31
N GLY A 216 -4.09 2.68 -9.48
CA GLY A 216 -4.85 2.47 -10.71
C GLY A 216 -5.74 1.22 -10.70
N LEU A 217 -5.48 0.24 -9.81
CA LEU A 217 -6.39 -0.88 -9.59
C LEU A 217 -7.79 -0.38 -9.20
N ALA A 218 -8.81 -0.97 -9.79
CA ALA A 218 -10.21 -0.58 -9.61
C ALA A 218 -11.07 -1.78 -9.17
N ALA A 219 -12.18 -1.49 -8.48
CA ALA A 219 -13.16 -2.52 -8.10
C ALA A 219 -13.89 -3.14 -9.30
N ALA A 220 -14.09 -2.34 -10.36
CA ALA A 220 -14.85 -2.75 -11.53
C ALA A 220 -14.10 -3.81 -12.35
N GLY A 221 -14.76 -4.93 -12.65
CA GLY A 221 -14.20 -6.03 -13.44
C GLY A 221 -13.68 -7.21 -12.61
N GLY A 222 -13.66 -7.10 -11.28
CA GLY A 222 -13.22 -8.16 -10.38
C GLY A 222 -12.10 -7.69 -9.47
N ALA A 223 -12.33 -7.68 -8.16
CA ALA A 223 -11.33 -7.21 -7.22
C ALA A 223 -10.19 -8.23 -7.06
N ASN A 224 -8.98 -7.72 -6.83
CA ASN A 224 -7.90 -8.55 -6.29
C ASN A 224 -8.08 -8.67 -4.79
N VAL A 225 -7.93 -9.88 -4.26
CA VAL A 225 -8.31 -10.21 -2.89
C VAL A 225 -7.14 -10.89 -2.18
N VAL A 226 -6.82 -10.41 -0.98
CA VAL A 226 -6.08 -11.16 0.03
C VAL A 226 -7.07 -11.57 1.10
N ARG A 227 -7.22 -12.88 1.35
CA ARG A 227 -8.16 -13.37 2.35
C ARG A 227 -7.58 -14.49 3.20
N GLN A 228 -8.08 -14.64 4.43
CA GLN A 228 -7.77 -15.77 5.31
C GLN A 228 -6.27 -16.07 5.39
N SER A 229 -5.45 -15.02 5.31
CA SER A 229 -3.99 -15.10 5.22
C SER A 229 -3.37 -14.45 6.46
N GLU A 230 -2.12 -14.79 6.75
CA GLU A 230 -1.35 -14.24 7.86
C GLU A 230 -0.22 -13.36 7.29
N VAL A 231 -0.18 -12.08 7.67
CA VAL A 231 0.82 -11.12 7.16
C VAL A 231 1.60 -10.53 8.33
N TYR A 232 2.87 -10.89 8.45
CA TYR A 232 3.60 -10.65 9.70
C TYR A 232 5.12 -10.51 9.56
N TYR A 233 5.77 -9.94 10.58
CA TYR A 233 7.23 -9.71 10.60
C TYR A 233 7.77 -8.99 9.36
N ASN A 234 6.97 -8.13 8.75
CA ASN A 234 7.42 -7.27 7.67
C ASN A 234 8.04 -5.99 8.23
N LYS A 235 9.06 -5.47 7.54
CA LYS A 235 9.81 -4.30 8.00
C LYS A 235 8.98 -3.03 8.03
N CYS A 236 8.13 -2.85 7.02
CA CYS A 236 7.16 -1.78 6.83
C CYS A 236 5.74 -2.32 6.97
N ASP A 237 4.83 -1.88 6.12
CA ASP A 237 3.42 -2.18 6.23
C ASP A 237 3.14 -3.66 5.93
N GLY A 238 2.16 -4.22 6.64
CA GLY A 238 1.60 -5.53 6.30
C GLY A 238 0.94 -5.48 4.93
N VAL A 239 -0.02 -4.57 4.74
CA VAL A 239 -0.69 -4.35 3.45
C VAL A 239 -0.72 -2.86 3.09
N THR A 240 -0.29 -2.52 1.88
CA THR A 240 -0.36 -1.16 1.32
C THR A 240 -1.39 -1.11 0.18
N LEU A 241 -2.35 -0.19 0.29
CA LEU A 241 -3.44 0.02 -0.68
C LEU A 241 -3.23 1.33 -1.43
N ALA A 242 -2.49 1.31 -2.54
CA ALA A 242 -2.36 2.47 -3.44
C ALA A 242 -3.45 2.52 -4.53
N GLY A 243 -4.09 1.38 -4.80
CA GLY A 243 -5.31 1.25 -5.60
C GLY A 243 -6.32 0.34 -4.91
N TYR A 244 -7.40 -0.03 -5.62
CA TYR A 244 -8.44 -0.88 -5.05
C TYR A 244 -7.96 -2.32 -4.84
N GLY A 245 -8.21 -2.82 -3.64
CA GLY A 245 -7.97 -4.19 -3.23
C GLY A 245 -8.94 -4.59 -2.12
N GLN A 246 -9.04 -5.89 -1.86
CA GLN A 246 -9.79 -6.40 -0.71
C GLN A 246 -8.87 -7.15 0.23
N VAL A 247 -8.97 -6.85 1.51
CA VAL A 247 -8.28 -7.55 2.60
C VAL A 247 -9.35 -8.10 3.53
N LEU A 248 -9.53 -9.42 3.53
CA LEU A 248 -10.67 -10.08 4.15
C LEU A 248 -10.24 -11.14 5.15
N ASP A 249 -10.86 -11.19 6.31
CA ASP A 249 -10.75 -12.31 7.27
C ASP A 249 -9.30 -12.75 7.54
N SER A 250 -8.35 -11.81 7.50
CA SER A 250 -6.92 -12.06 7.58
C SER A 250 -6.34 -11.60 8.92
N THR A 251 -5.18 -12.13 9.27
CA THR A 251 -4.45 -11.76 10.48
C THR A 251 -3.22 -10.95 10.10
N LEU A 252 -3.09 -9.72 10.61
CA LEU A 252 -1.98 -8.82 10.29
C LEU A 252 -1.29 -8.39 11.59
N HIS A 253 -0.08 -8.90 11.84
CA HIS A 253 0.56 -8.67 13.13
C HIS A 253 2.08 -8.51 13.04
N HIS A 254 2.66 -7.84 14.04
CA HIS A 254 4.11 -7.72 14.13
C HIS A 254 4.78 -7.13 12.87
N ASN A 255 4.11 -6.18 12.21
CA ASN A 255 4.68 -5.44 11.07
C ASN A 255 5.25 -4.08 11.52
N GLY A 256 6.22 -3.55 10.79
CA GLY A 256 6.71 -2.18 10.96
C GLY A 256 7.96 -2.00 11.83
N PHE A 257 8.76 -3.04 12.09
CA PHE A 257 9.87 -2.98 13.07
C PHE A 257 11.01 -1.98 12.76
N ASP A 258 11.18 -1.54 11.50
CA ASP A 258 12.24 -0.62 11.10
C ASP A 258 11.87 0.07 9.78
N CYS A 259 10.65 0.60 9.68
CA CYS A 259 10.20 1.16 8.42
C CYS A 259 10.86 2.52 8.13
N MET A 260 11.92 2.49 7.33
CA MET A 260 12.70 3.67 6.96
C MET A 260 12.12 4.34 5.71
N ASN A 261 10.93 4.94 5.84
CA ASN A 261 10.34 5.76 4.79
C ASN A 261 10.99 7.15 4.75
N GLY A 262 12.15 7.23 4.10
CA GLY A 262 12.80 8.51 3.84
C GLY A 262 14.12 8.34 3.10
N GLY A 263 14.08 8.49 1.78
CA GLY A 263 15.27 8.56 0.94
C GLY A 263 15.97 9.90 1.13
N GLY A 264 16.91 9.98 2.07
CA GLY A 264 17.73 11.17 2.29
C GLY A 264 19.04 10.83 3.00
N ALA A 265 20.08 11.64 2.76
CA ALA A 265 21.38 11.57 3.42
C ALA A 265 21.35 12.07 4.89
N THR A 266 20.22 12.61 5.33
CA THR A 266 19.91 12.89 6.73
C THR A 266 19.27 11.66 7.37
N PRO A 267 19.45 11.43 8.69
CA PRO A 267 18.73 10.39 9.40
C PRO A 267 17.23 10.72 9.34
N THR A 268 16.59 10.23 8.29
CA THR A 268 15.14 10.24 8.14
C THR A 268 14.59 9.38 9.26
N VAL A 269 13.73 10.00 10.06
CA VAL A 269 13.13 9.32 11.20
C VAL A 269 12.29 8.17 10.65
N PRO A 270 12.49 6.92 11.12
CA PRO A 270 11.63 5.81 10.75
C PRO A 270 10.16 6.18 10.95
N ILE A 271 9.34 5.99 9.91
CA ILE A 271 7.88 6.10 10.03
C ILE A 271 7.41 4.71 10.47
N PRO A 272 6.61 4.57 11.53
CA PRO A 272 6.08 3.27 11.92
C PRO A 272 5.33 2.59 10.76
N GLY A 273 5.60 1.31 10.48
CA GLY A 273 4.80 0.54 9.52
C GLY A 273 3.45 0.10 10.14
N ALA A 274 2.37 0.13 9.36
CA ALA A 274 1.03 -0.23 9.81
C ALA A 274 0.66 -1.69 9.49
N GLY A 275 -0.43 -2.20 10.09
CA GLY A 275 -1.06 -3.43 9.61
C GLY A 275 -1.62 -3.23 8.19
N VAL A 276 -2.47 -2.23 8.01
CA VAL A 276 -2.95 -1.75 6.70
C VAL A 276 -2.69 -0.26 6.56
N TYR A 277 -2.07 0.14 5.44
CA TYR A 277 -1.74 1.53 5.14
C TYR A 277 -2.32 1.99 3.79
N SER A 278 -2.84 3.22 3.73
CA SER A 278 -3.24 3.88 2.49
C SER A 278 -3.10 5.40 2.59
N ILE A 279 -2.57 6.01 1.53
CA ILE A 279 -2.54 7.47 1.34
C ILE A 279 -2.96 7.83 -0.09
N ASP A 280 -3.71 8.91 -0.27
CA ASP A 280 -4.13 9.42 -1.60
C ASP A 280 -4.89 8.40 -2.46
N ASN A 281 -5.46 7.33 -1.87
CA ASN A 281 -6.15 6.29 -2.63
C ASN A 281 -7.57 6.73 -3.00
N ALA A 282 -7.68 7.18 -4.25
CA ALA A 282 -8.90 7.65 -4.86
C ALA A 282 -9.84 6.53 -5.35
N ASN A 283 -9.38 5.28 -5.38
CA ASN A 283 -10.12 4.12 -5.88
C ASN A 283 -10.82 3.33 -4.76
N GLY A 284 -10.49 3.62 -3.50
CA GLY A 284 -11.05 2.92 -2.34
C GLY A 284 -10.39 1.57 -2.06
N ALA A 285 -10.97 0.83 -1.13
CA ALA A 285 -10.66 -0.57 -0.83
C ALA A 285 -11.77 -1.17 0.05
N LEU A 286 -11.76 -2.50 0.19
CA LEU A 286 -12.55 -3.20 1.20
C LEU A 286 -11.62 -3.84 2.23
N ILE A 287 -11.79 -3.47 3.50
CA ILE A 287 -11.04 -4.03 4.63
C ILE A 287 -12.08 -4.60 5.59
N ARG A 288 -12.26 -5.93 5.62
CA ARG A 288 -13.34 -6.54 6.40
C ARG A 288 -12.91 -7.78 7.17
N GLY A 289 -13.38 -7.90 8.42
CA GLY A 289 -13.24 -9.13 9.20
C GLY A 289 -11.80 -9.45 9.64
N ASN A 290 -10.87 -8.51 9.48
CA ASN A 290 -9.46 -8.77 9.77
C ASN A 290 -9.17 -8.62 11.26
N THR A 291 -8.19 -9.38 11.75
CA THR A 291 -7.61 -9.22 13.08
C THR A 291 -6.23 -8.58 12.93
N LEU A 292 -6.01 -7.41 13.54
CA LEU A 292 -4.76 -6.67 13.46
C LEU A 292 -4.19 -6.45 14.86
N TYR A 293 -2.98 -6.90 15.13
CA TYR A 293 -2.41 -6.73 16.47
C TYR A 293 -0.91 -6.66 16.52
N ASP A 294 -0.37 -6.07 17.58
CA ASP A 294 1.07 -5.97 17.80
C ASP A 294 1.83 -5.41 16.59
N ASN A 295 1.21 -4.54 15.80
CA ASN A 295 1.93 -3.81 14.77
C ASN A 295 2.69 -2.66 15.43
N CYS A 296 3.86 -2.35 14.88
CA CYS A 296 4.71 -1.28 15.39
C CYS A 296 4.02 0.08 15.26
N GLY A 297 3.49 0.37 14.08
CA GLY A 297 2.64 1.52 13.83
C GLY A 297 1.17 1.25 14.13
N ASN A 298 0.31 1.85 13.31
CA ASN A 298 -1.13 1.74 13.47
C ASN A 298 -1.63 0.34 13.05
N GLY A 299 -2.77 -0.09 13.57
CA GLY A 299 -3.45 -1.25 13.01
C GLY A 299 -3.93 -0.95 11.58
N ILE A 300 -4.80 0.06 11.46
CA ILE A 300 -5.29 0.59 10.17
C ILE A 300 -4.92 2.07 10.09
N ASP A 301 -4.32 2.50 8.98
CA ASP A 301 -3.87 3.88 8.72
C ASP A 301 -4.31 4.35 7.33
N ILE A 302 -5.38 5.14 7.26
CA ILE A 302 -6.00 5.59 6.01
C ILE A 302 -6.05 7.12 5.99
N VAL A 303 -5.40 7.74 4.99
CA VAL A 303 -5.20 9.19 4.93
C VAL A 303 -5.51 9.73 3.53
N GLN A 304 -6.24 10.86 3.43
CA GLN A 304 -6.51 11.54 2.15
C GLN A 304 -7.11 10.60 1.07
N ALA A 305 -7.98 9.69 1.51
CA ALA A 305 -8.51 8.62 0.68
C ALA A 305 -10.03 8.75 0.45
N ARG A 306 -10.63 7.89 -0.38
CA ARG A 306 -12.09 7.87 -0.52
C ARG A 306 -12.60 6.50 -0.93
N ASP A 307 -13.91 6.31 -0.78
CA ASP A 307 -14.62 5.11 -1.25
C ASP A 307 -14.14 3.81 -0.56
N PHE A 308 -13.73 3.91 0.72
CA PHE A 308 -13.35 2.76 1.54
C PHE A 308 -14.57 2.13 2.21
N VAL A 309 -14.54 0.81 2.36
CA VAL A 309 -15.43 0.07 3.25
C VAL A 309 -14.56 -0.63 4.29
N ILE A 310 -14.67 -0.23 5.54
CA ILE A 310 -13.87 -0.75 6.66
C ILE A 310 -14.84 -1.32 7.68
N GLU A 311 -14.96 -2.66 7.74
CA GLU A 311 -16.04 -3.30 8.49
C GLU A 311 -15.60 -4.47 9.35
N ASN A 312 -16.14 -4.56 10.57
CA ASN A 312 -15.99 -5.74 11.42
C ASN A 312 -14.53 -6.18 11.65
N ASN A 313 -13.58 -5.25 11.61
CA ASN A 313 -12.19 -5.53 11.91
C ASN A 313 -11.96 -5.45 13.41
N TYR A 314 -11.05 -6.27 13.93
CA TYR A 314 -10.60 -6.22 15.30
C TYR A 314 -9.14 -5.80 15.36
N SER A 315 -8.88 -4.56 15.80
CA SER A 315 -7.54 -4.01 15.93
C SER A 315 -7.20 -3.78 17.40
N TYR A 316 -6.10 -4.36 17.88
CA TYR A 316 -5.67 -4.21 19.27
C TYR A 316 -4.15 -4.19 19.47
N ASP A 317 -3.69 -3.64 20.59
CA ASP A 317 -2.26 -3.58 20.97
C ASP A 317 -1.27 -3.04 19.91
N PRO A 318 -1.60 -1.95 19.19
CA PRO A 318 -0.65 -1.28 18.29
C PRO A 318 0.51 -0.64 19.08
N GLY A 319 1.54 -0.14 18.42
CA GLY A 319 2.68 0.46 19.12
C GLY A 319 3.65 -0.58 19.68
N ALA A 320 3.73 -1.76 19.06
CA ALA A 320 4.59 -2.83 19.51
C ALA A 320 6.07 -2.46 19.46
N ARG A 321 6.69 -2.42 20.65
CA ARG A 321 8.11 -2.03 20.84
C ARG A 321 9.10 -3.17 20.68
N ALA A 322 8.58 -4.38 20.57
CA ALA A 322 9.38 -5.59 20.54
C ALA A 322 8.61 -6.68 19.81
N PHE A 323 9.29 -7.34 18.89
CA PHE A 323 8.81 -8.56 18.26
C PHE A 323 9.62 -9.75 18.79
N PRO A 324 8.98 -10.91 19.01
CA PRO A 324 9.72 -12.16 19.08
C PRO A 324 10.44 -12.33 17.73
N ALA A 325 11.77 -12.40 17.71
CA ALA A 325 12.42 -12.95 16.52
C ALA A 325 12.21 -14.45 16.47
N ALA A 326 12.17 -15.00 15.25
CA ALA A 326 12.15 -16.43 15.03
C ALA A 326 13.38 -17.16 15.62
N ASP A 327 14.46 -16.44 15.97
CA ASP A 327 15.75 -16.96 16.43
C ASP A 327 16.15 -16.52 17.85
N THR A 328 15.18 -16.14 18.71
CA THR A 328 15.34 -15.76 20.14
C THR A 328 15.95 -14.38 20.44
N ALA A 329 16.31 -13.57 19.45
CA ALA A 329 16.67 -12.17 19.69
C ALA A 329 15.42 -11.28 19.83
N TYR A 330 15.26 -10.54 20.93
CA TYR A 330 14.25 -9.48 20.98
C TYR A 330 14.74 -8.28 20.18
N HIS A 331 14.03 -7.92 19.11
CA HIS A 331 14.34 -6.71 18.36
C HIS A 331 13.70 -5.51 19.04
N SER A 332 14.51 -4.54 19.47
CA SER A 332 14.05 -3.26 19.99
C SER A 332 13.55 -2.39 18.85
N ILE A 333 12.25 -2.14 18.83
CA ILE A 333 11.54 -1.40 17.81
C ILE A 333 11.10 -0.09 18.45
N ALA A 334 11.79 1.00 18.13
CA ALA A 334 11.66 2.24 18.90
C ALA A 334 10.64 3.24 18.33
N TYR A 335 9.81 2.87 17.34
CA TYR A 335 9.11 3.86 16.52
C TYR A 335 7.68 3.47 16.19
N GLY A 336 6.72 3.78 17.07
CA GLY A 336 5.31 3.40 16.89
C GLY A 336 4.31 4.50 17.20
N SER A 337 3.48 4.87 16.22
CA SER A 337 2.17 5.48 16.46
C SER A 337 1.22 4.36 16.84
N GLY A 338 0.95 4.21 18.14
CA GLY A 338 0.14 3.11 18.65
C GLY A 338 -1.36 3.39 18.57
N PHE A 339 -1.90 3.72 17.39
CA PHE A 339 -3.36 3.81 17.24
C PHE A 339 -3.91 2.55 16.60
N ALA A 340 -4.95 1.98 17.19
CA ALA A 340 -5.56 0.79 16.63
C ALA A 340 -6.14 1.08 15.22
N MET A 341 -6.63 2.31 15.01
CA MET A 341 -7.17 2.77 13.73
C MET A 341 -7.06 4.30 13.60
N ILE A 342 -6.50 4.77 12.49
CA ILE A 342 -6.55 6.16 12.02
C ILE A 342 -7.26 6.18 10.67
N VAL A 343 -8.28 7.03 10.56
CA VAL A 343 -8.92 7.38 9.30
C VAL A 343 -9.06 8.90 9.23
N ALA A 344 -8.30 9.54 8.35
CA ALA A 344 -8.19 11.00 8.26
C ALA A 344 -8.39 11.48 6.82
N ASP A 345 -8.99 12.66 6.67
CA ASP A 345 -9.27 13.29 5.37
C ASP A 345 -9.91 12.33 4.34
N THR A 346 -10.75 11.42 4.84
CA THR A 346 -11.35 10.34 4.05
C THR A 346 -12.81 10.66 3.73
N SER A 347 -13.23 10.43 2.48
CA SER A 347 -14.60 10.77 2.02
C SER A 347 -15.34 9.57 1.42
N HIS A 348 -16.68 9.65 1.34
CA HIS A 348 -17.55 8.62 0.76
C HIS A 348 -17.28 7.19 1.26
N SER A 349 -16.83 7.05 2.52
CA SER A 349 -16.40 5.78 3.08
C SER A 349 -17.38 5.29 4.13
N THR A 350 -17.50 3.98 4.26
CA THR A 350 -18.32 3.29 5.28
C THR A 350 -17.37 2.68 6.31
N ILE A 351 -17.60 2.97 7.58
CA ILE A 351 -16.77 2.49 8.69
C ILE A 351 -17.72 1.97 9.78
N GLU A 352 -17.91 0.66 9.85
CA GLU A 352 -18.97 0.06 10.69
C GLU A 352 -18.49 -1.22 11.39
N GLY A 353 -18.99 -1.48 12.61
CA GLY A 353 -18.75 -2.75 13.31
C GLY A 353 -17.30 -3.04 13.72
N ASN A 354 -16.35 -2.11 13.53
CA ASN A 354 -14.95 -2.31 13.92
C ASN A 354 -14.77 -2.20 15.45
N THR A 355 -13.92 -3.06 16.00
CA THR A 355 -13.46 -3.01 17.39
C THR A 355 -12.00 -2.54 17.40
N ALA A 356 -11.74 -1.42 18.09
CA ALA A 356 -10.43 -0.77 18.16
C ALA A 356 -10.03 -0.62 19.64
N LEU A 357 -8.95 -1.29 20.04
CA LEU A 357 -8.48 -1.32 21.44
C LEU A 357 -7.02 -0.89 21.54
N ASN A 358 -6.71 0.02 22.46
CA ASN A 358 -5.35 0.43 22.77
C ASN A 358 -4.98 -0.12 24.17
N ASN A 359 -4.85 -1.45 24.30
CA ASN A 359 -4.78 -2.09 25.63
C ASN A 359 -3.37 -2.07 26.25
N ARG A 360 -2.33 -1.61 25.54
CA ARG A 360 -0.99 -1.48 26.13
C ARG A 360 -0.97 -0.35 27.16
N ALA A 361 -0.11 -0.52 28.16
CA ALA A 361 0.13 0.50 29.20
C ALA A 361 0.65 1.83 28.62
N THR A 362 1.37 1.76 27.49
CA THR A 362 1.75 2.92 26.68
C THR A 362 1.56 2.56 25.21
N ASN A 363 0.79 3.38 24.50
CA ASN A 363 0.61 3.32 23.05
C ASN A 363 1.25 4.57 22.38
N LYS A 364 1.85 5.46 23.19
CA LYS A 364 2.44 6.73 22.78
C LYS A 364 3.64 6.56 21.85
N VAL A 365 3.71 7.52 20.92
CA VAL A 365 4.92 7.99 20.20
C VAL A 365 5.87 8.79 21.14
N GLY A 366 5.64 8.80 22.44
CA GLY A 366 6.40 9.61 23.40
C GLY A 366 7.61 8.86 23.92
N ASP A 367 8.79 9.35 23.55
CA ASP A 367 10.15 8.94 23.97
C ASP A 367 10.90 8.02 22.99
N ALA A 368 10.53 8.00 21.71
CA ALA A 368 11.54 7.68 20.69
C ALA A 368 12.70 8.68 20.86
N ALA A 369 13.96 8.23 20.82
CA ALA A 369 15.15 9.08 21.05
C ALA A 369 15.29 10.28 20.08
N TYR A 370 14.37 10.39 19.11
CA TYR A 370 14.19 11.55 18.25
C TYR A 370 12.99 12.34 18.76
N THR A 371 13.25 13.42 19.51
CA THR A 371 12.32 14.50 19.84
C THR A 371 11.93 15.30 18.59
N ASP A 372 11.56 14.62 17.51
CA ASP A 372 11.16 15.28 16.27
C ASP A 372 9.64 15.42 16.25
N PRO A 373 9.10 16.65 16.39
CA PRO A 373 7.69 16.92 16.20
C PRO A 373 7.19 16.48 14.82
N ALA A 374 8.01 16.25 13.79
CA ALA A 374 7.56 15.78 12.48
C ALA A 374 7.05 14.32 12.44
N THR A 375 7.32 13.50 13.46
CA THR A 375 7.10 12.03 13.43
C THR A 375 5.67 11.59 13.68
N ASN A 376 4.84 12.47 14.22
CA ASN A 376 3.40 12.26 14.34
C ASN A 376 2.67 13.43 13.71
N GLY A 377 2.71 13.51 12.38
CA GLY A 377 2.19 14.63 11.59
C GLY A 377 0.74 15.03 11.92
N PHE A 378 -0.05 14.11 12.46
CA PHE A 378 -1.42 14.38 12.94
C PHE A 378 -1.48 15.19 14.24
N PHE A 379 -0.56 14.97 15.17
CA PHE A 379 -0.56 15.61 16.51
C PHE A 379 0.55 16.65 16.68
N ALA A 380 1.31 16.92 15.62
CA ALA A 380 2.35 17.92 15.55
C ALA A 380 1.89 19.30 15.05
N ALA A 381 0.58 19.46 14.80
CA ALA A 381 0.02 20.72 14.32
C ALA A 381 0.31 21.86 15.31
N ALA A 382 0.66 23.04 14.79
CA ALA A 382 0.94 24.21 15.63
C ALA A 382 -0.28 24.54 16.52
N GLY A 383 -0.08 24.49 17.85
CA GLY A 383 -1.14 24.70 18.84
C GLY A 383 -1.86 23.42 19.30
N ALA A 384 -1.51 22.25 18.77
CA ALA A 384 -1.96 20.99 19.35
C ALA A 384 -1.36 20.80 20.76
N SER A 385 -2.18 20.33 21.70
CA SER A 385 -1.68 19.88 23.00
C SER A 385 -0.68 18.75 22.79
N ALA A 386 0.34 18.66 23.65
CA ALA A 386 1.26 17.52 23.66
C ALA A 386 0.44 16.22 23.64
N TYR A 387 0.70 15.37 22.65
CA TYR A 387 0.03 14.09 22.52
C TYR A 387 0.17 13.34 23.85
N SER A 388 -0.95 12.94 24.46
CA SER A 388 -0.98 12.06 25.62
C SER A 388 -1.32 10.65 25.16
N ASP A 389 -0.83 9.63 25.88
CA ASP A 389 -1.35 8.28 25.71
C ASP A 389 -2.87 8.29 25.73
N LEU A 390 -3.49 7.53 24.82
CA LEU A 390 -4.87 7.16 25.01
C LEU A 390 -4.96 6.32 26.29
N PRO A 391 -5.87 6.63 27.23
CA PRO A 391 -6.01 5.84 28.45
C PRO A 391 -6.22 4.36 28.12
N SER A 392 -5.50 3.49 28.81
CA SER A 392 -5.60 2.05 28.62
C SER A 392 -6.96 1.53 29.09
N GLY A 393 -7.51 0.55 28.37
CA GLY A 393 -8.74 -0.13 28.74
C GLY A 393 -10.02 0.65 28.40
N GLY A 394 -10.69 0.25 27.33
CA GLY A 394 -12.06 0.64 27.04
C GLY A 394 -12.38 0.63 25.56
N ASN A 395 -13.65 0.35 25.22
CA ASN A 395 -14.26 0.68 23.92
C ASN A 395 -14.36 2.21 23.77
N GLN A 396 -13.24 2.92 23.89
CA GLN A 396 -13.19 4.37 23.83
C GLN A 396 -12.67 4.77 22.45
N VAL A 397 -13.60 5.14 21.58
CA VAL A 397 -13.31 6.02 20.44
C VAL A 397 -12.79 7.32 21.03
N ILE A 398 -11.50 7.62 20.86
CA ILE A 398 -10.93 8.91 21.29
C ILE A 398 -10.30 9.58 20.07
N ALA A 399 -10.80 10.79 19.82
CA ALA A 399 -10.41 11.79 18.83
C ALA A 399 -11.02 11.65 17.42
N PHE A 400 -12.20 12.25 17.24
CA PHE A 400 -12.50 12.91 15.96
C PHE A 400 -11.68 14.19 15.90
N VAL A 401 -10.57 14.17 15.16
CA VAL A 401 -9.89 15.41 14.80
C VAL A 401 -10.62 15.98 13.58
N LEU A 402 -11.48 16.97 13.80
CA LEU A 402 -11.91 17.89 12.74
C LEU A 402 -10.76 18.88 12.50
N ALA A 403 -9.71 18.43 11.83
CA ALA A 403 -8.67 19.34 11.32
C ALA A 403 -9.07 19.78 9.92
N GLU A 404 -9.36 21.07 9.76
CA GLU A 404 -9.31 21.68 8.44
C GLU A 404 -7.81 21.81 8.10
N THR A 405 -7.29 20.99 7.20
CA THR A 405 -6.04 21.29 6.50
C THR A 405 -6.29 22.54 5.65
N ARG A 406 -6.21 23.71 6.30
CA ARG A 406 -6.23 24.99 5.58
C ARG A 406 -5.07 24.94 4.62
N GLY A 407 -5.39 25.00 3.33
CA GLY A 407 -4.46 24.90 2.20
C GLY A 407 -3.47 26.06 2.13
N ASP A 408 -2.66 26.22 3.16
CA ASP A 408 -1.42 26.96 3.12
C ASP A 408 -0.34 25.94 2.74
N ASP A 409 -0.16 25.76 1.43
CA ASP A 409 1.10 25.33 0.81
C ASP A 409 1.92 24.34 1.66
N LEU A 410 1.62 23.03 1.60
CA LEU A 410 2.57 21.96 1.96
C LEU A 410 3.77 21.91 0.98
N SER A 411 4.20 23.06 0.46
CA SER A 411 5.56 23.23 -0.02
C SER A 411 6.46 23.16 1.21
N TYR A 412 7.14 22.03 1.36
CA TYR A 412 8.24 21.75 2.29
C TYR A 412 9.41 22.77 2.25
N ASP A 413 9.24 23.88 1.52
CA ASP A 413 10.25 24.83 1.09
C ASP A 413 10.30 26.12 1.93
N ARG A 414 9.41 26.28 2.94
CA ARG A 414 9.31 27.53 3.73
C ARG A 414 9.94 27.50 5.12
N GLN A 415 10.45 26.36 5.60
CA GLN A 415 11.11 26.32 6.91
C GLN A 415 12.61 26.62 6.87
N TYR A 416 13.20 26.78 5.68
CA TYR A 416 14.57 27.26 5.53
C TYR A 416 14.56 28.66 4.90
N GLY A 417 14.99 29.65 5.67
CA GLY A 417 15.12 31.04 5.21
C GLY A 417 16.06 31.17 4.00
N PRO A 418 15.95 32.27 3.23
CA PRO A 418 16.67 32.46 1.96
C PRO A 418 18.20 32.64 2.09
N GLU A 419 18.81 32.39 3.24
CA GLU A 419 20.24 32.69 3.49
C GLU A 419 21.21 31.52 3.28
N GLN A 420 20.74 30.32 2.92
CA GLN A 420 21.64 29.22 2.52
C GLN A 420 21.53 28.94 1.02
N ARG A 421 22.03 29.86 0.20
CA ARG A 421 22.38 29.58 -1.20
C ARG A 421 23.89 29.57 -1.37
N PHE A 422 24.35 28.48 -2.00
CA PHE A 422 25.67 28.24 -2.57
C PHE A 422 26.38 29.48 -3.16
N PRO A 423 27.72 29.51 -3.15
CA PRO A 423 28.51 30.63 -3.63
C PRO A 423 28.22 30.97 -5.10
N ARG A 424 28.21 32.28 -5.38
CA ARG A 424 28.04 32.89 -6.70
C ARG A 424 28.99 32.27 -7.72
N VAL A 425 28.43 31.67 -8.77
CA VAL A 425 29.10 31.57 -10.08
C VAL A 425 28.53 32.68 -10.96
N ALA A 426 29.42 33.55 -11.43
CA ALA A 426 29.11 34.72 -12.24
C ALA A 426 28.79 34.34 -13.69
N GLY A 427 27.87 35.10 -14.30
CA GLY A 427 27.75 35.22 -15.76
C GLY A 427 26.57 34.48 -16.39
N GLY A 428 25.53 35.23 -16.81
CA GLY A 428 24.48 34.69 -17.67
C GLY A 428 23.23 35.56 -17.74
N LYS A 429 22.99 36.13 -18.93
CA LYS A 429 21.94 37.11 -19.25
C LYS A 429 20.52 36.64 -18.84
N ARG A 430 19.81 37.47 -18.09
CA ARG A 430 18.36 37.34 -17.81
C ARG A 430 17.55 37.88 -18.99
N SER A 431 16.75 37.05 -19.65
CA SER A 431 15.67 37.53 -20.53
C SER A 431 14.48 36.55 -20.61
N GLY A 432 13.27 37.11 -20.75
CA GLY A 432 12.06 36.39 -21.17
C GLY A 432 11.29 35.60 -20.10
N ARG A 433 11.86 34.51 -19.58
CA ARG A 433 11.09 33.47 -18.85
C ARG A 433 10.50 33.92 -17.51
N ALA A 434 11.25 34.72 -16.73
CA ALA A 434 10.78 35.17 -15.42
C ALA A 434 9.58 36.14 -15.49
N ARG A 435 9.40 36.86 -16.60
CA ARG A 435 8.28 37.79 -16.82
C ARG A 435 7.01 37.03 -17.20
N LEU A 436 7.13 35.98 -18.02
CA LEU A 436 6.00 35.13 -18.42
C LEU A 436 5.45 34.32 -17.25
N PHE A 437 6.32 33.79 -16.37
CA PHE A 437 5.89 33.10 -15.15
C PHE A 437 5.11 34.01 -14.19
N ARG A 438 5.53 35.28 -14.07
CA ARG A 438 4.83 36.25 -13.21
C ARG A 438 3.43 36.56 -13.75
N ILE A 439 3.30 36.79 -15.06
CA ILE A 439 2.01 37.07 -15.71
C ILE A 439 1.07 35.87 -15.62
N ALA A 440 1.57 34.64 -15.82
CA ALA A 440 0.77 33.43 -15.69
C ALA A 440 0.26 33.23 -14.25
N ARG A 441 1.11 33.45 -13.25
CA ARG A 441 0.76 33.36 -11.83
C ARG A 441 -0.32 34.38 -11.43
N ASP A 442 -0.19 35.62 -11.90
CA ASP A 442 -1.14 36.68 -11.53
C ASP A 442 -2.51 36.49 -12.22
N ARG A 443 -2.52 35.90 -13.43
CA ARG A 443 -3.76 35.50 -14.12
C ARG A 443 -4.46 34.33 -13.43
N LEU A 444 -3.73 33.34 -12.96
CA LEU A 444 -4.27 32.21 -12.19
C LEU A 444 -4.85 32.65 -10.85
N ARG A 445 -4.15 33.53 -10.11
CA ARG A 445 -4.68 34.11 -8.87
C ARG A 445 -5.97 34.90 -9.09
N SER A 446 -6.05 35.64 -10.20
CA SER A 446 -7.25 36.41 -10.55
C SER A 446 -8.42 35.53 -10.97
N ALA A 447 -8.16 34.41 -11.66
CA ALA A 447 -9.18 33.43 -12.01
C ALA A 447 -9.75 32.73 -10.76
N TRP A 448 -8.87 32.29 -9.86
CA TRP A 448 -9.27 31.62 -8.62
C TRP A 448 -10.11 32.51 -7.69
N LYS A 449 -9.75 33.81 -7.55
CA LYS A 449 -10.56 34.77 -6.79
C LYS A 449 -11.98 34.93 -7.35
N ARG A 450 -12.15 34.94 -8.67
CA ARG A 450 -13.47 35.04 -9.32
C ARG A 450 -14.30 33.78 -9.12
N GLU A 451 -13.68 32.62 -9.20
CA GLU A 451 -14.35 31.33 -9.02
C GLU A 451 -14.81 31.12 -7.57
N ARG A 452 -13.99 31.52 -6.59
CA ARG A 452 -14.36 31.54 -5.17
C ARG A 452 -15.55 32.47 -4.89
N GLN A 453 -15.60 33.65 -5.53
CA GLN A 453 -16.73 34.57 -5.40
C GLN A 453 -18.01 34.00 -6.04
N LEU A 454 -17.91 33.28 -7.15
CA LEU A 454 -19.04 32.62 -7.80
C LEU A 454 -19.60 31.46 -6.95
N LEU A 455 -18.72 30.66 -6.35
CA LEU A 455 -19.11 29.57 -5.44
C LEU A 455 -19.78 30.12 -4.16
N GLY A 456 -19.26 31.20 -3.58
CA GLY A 456 -19.89 31.88 -2.44
C GLY A 456 -21.32 32.33 -2.75
N ARG A 457 -21.53 32.99 -3.89
CA ARG A 457 -22.89 33.43 -4.31
C ARG A 457 -23.85 32.25 -4.54
N ARG A 458 -23.37 31.13 -5.10
CA ARG A 458 -24.20 29.93 -5.30
C ARG A 458 -24.57 29.27 -3.97
N PHE A 459 -23.65 29.26 -3.01
CA PHE A 459 -23.90 28.74 -1.68
C PHE A 459 -24.93 29.60 -0.92
N ASP A 460 -24.82 30.93 -1.01
CA ASP A 460 -25.81 31.84 -0.43
C ASP A 460 -27.20 31.68 -1.06
N GLN A 461 -27.27 31.45 -2.37
CA GLN A 461 -28.53 31.16 -3.08
C GLN A 461 -29.17 29.84 -2.61
N LEU A 462 -28.36 28.79 -2.38
CA LEU A 462 -28.84 27.51 -1.86
C LEU A 462 -29.32 27.63 -0.40
N LEU A 463 -28.61 28.37 0.45
CA LEU A 463 -29.03 28.67 1.81
C LEU A 463 -30.35 29.46 1.84
N HIS A 464 -30.52 30.41 0.93
CA HIS A 464 -31.77 31.18 0.82
C HIS A 464 -32.94 30.31 0.33
N ALA A 465 -32.70 29.39 -0.62
CA ALA A 465 -33.70 28.43 -1.08
C ALA A 465 -34.12 27.46 0.04
N GLN A 466 -33.16 26.95 0.82
CA GLN A 466 -33.42 26.04 1.94
C GLN A 466 -34.20 26.72 3.07
N ARG A 467 -33.92 28.00 3.36
CA ARG A 467 -34.68 28.81 4.33
C ARG A 467 -36.12 29.07 3.86
N SER A 468 -36.31 29.26 2.55
CA SER A 468 -37.63 29.50 1.95
C SER A 468 -38.51 28.25 2.00
N LEU A 469 -37.93 27.05 1.81
CA LEU A 469 -38.62 25.77 1.95
C LEU A 469 -39.08 25.52 3.39
N ARG A 470 -38.21 25.75 4.39
CA ARG A 470 -38.58 25.61 5.82
C ARG A 470 -39.69 26.59 6.27
N LEU A 471 -39.79 27.75 5.62
CA LEU A 471 -40.86 28.72 5.87
C LEU A 471 -42.19 28.27 5.26
N GLY A 472 -42.16 27.63 4.08
CA GLY A 472 -43.32 26.99 3.46
C GLY A 472 -43.92 25.87 4.32
N ASP A 473 -43.07 25.01 4.88
CA ASP A 473 -43.49 23.91 5.74
C ASP A 473 -44.12 24.40 7.05
N ARG A 474 -43.56 25.47 7.65
CA ARG A 474 -44.14 26.12 8.84
C ARG A 474 -45.49 26.77 8.56
N LEU A 475 -45.68 27.37 7.39
CA LEU A 475 -46.96 27.97 6.99
C LEU A 475 -48.03 26.90 6.69
N GLN A 476 -47.65 25.75 6.13
CA GLN A 476 -48.58 24.62 5.99
C GLN A 476 -48.98 24.02 7.35
N ALA A 477 -48.04 23.88 8.29
CA ALA A 477 -48.33 23.41 9.64
C ALA A 477 -49.29 24.35 10.39
N LEU A 478 -49.10 25.67 10.28
CA LEU A 478 -50.00 26.68 10.85
C LEU A 478 -51.39 26.65 10.20
N ARG A 479 -51.49 26.45 8.89
CA ARG A 479 -52.78 26.26 8.21
C ARG A 479 -53.53 25.02 8.72
N ARG A 480 -52.84 23.90 8.92
CA ARG A 480 -53.45 22.68 9.47
C ARG A 480 -53.96 22.88 10.91
N GLN A 481 -53.20 23.61 11.74
CA GLN A 481 -53.63 23.93 13.10
C GLN A 481 -54.85 24.86 13.15
N LEU A 482 -54.95 25.83 12.23
CA LEU A 482 -56.11 26.73 12.13
C LEU A 482 -57.37 26.00 11.63
N VAL A 483 -57.25 25.04 10.73
CA VAL A 483 -58.37 24.19 10.28
C VAL A 483 -58.87 23.29 11.42
N CYS A 484 -57.97 22.72 12.23
CA CYS A 484 -58.34 21.92 13.39
C CYS A 484 -59.01 22.72 14.52
N ARG A 485 -58.69 24.02 14.67
CA ARG A 485 -59.39 24.89 15.65
C ARG A 485 -60.80 25.26 15.20
N ARG A 486 -61.04 25.41 13.90
CA ARG A 486 -62.36 25.74 13.34
C ARG A 486 -63.36 24.57 13.42
N TRP A 487 -62.85 23.33 13.50
CA TRP A 487 -63.64 22.11 13.71
C TRP A 487 -63.95 21.79 15.18
N ARG A 488 -63.34 22.51 16.13
CA ARG A 488 -63.64 22.35 17.58
C ARG A 488 -64.60 23.43 18.12
N SER A 489 -65.02 24.36 17.27
CA SER A 489 -65.93 25.45 17.60
C SER A 489 -67.24 25.41 16.80
N ALA A 490 -67.51 24.30 16.13
CA ALA A 490 -68.80 23.87 15.59
C ALA A 490 -69.09 22.51 16.20
#